data_AF-A0A3D5RK66-F1
#
_entry.id   AF-A0A3D5RK66-F1
#
_cell.length_a   1.000
_cell.length_b   1.000
_cell.length_c   1.000
_cell.angle_alpha   90.00
_cell.angle_beta   90.00
_cell.angle_gamma   90.00
#
_symmetry.space_group_name_H-M   'P 1'
#
loop_
_entity.id
_entity.type
_entity.pdbx_description
1 polymer ?
#
loop_
_entity_poly.entity_id
_entity_poly.type
_entity_poly.pdbx_seq_one_letter_code
_entity_poly.pdbx_strand_id
1 'polypeptide(L)'
;MKKETVKIIIKYAIASIIAVCFVLLNLSLRDFFKETELKEKYRMLADSFTIPGLIYVLLGLLIMLTNKGSLDALGYMVKRAVKMLVPMSKKDNMTYAEYKETKKGIHGYGFLFYIGAVVTAVGIVFTILFYQV
;
A
#
# COMPACT_ATOMS: atom_id res chain seq x y z
N MET A 1 -19.21 -23.01 -7.46
CA MET A 1 -17.99 -22.36 -6.94
C MET A 1 -18.09 -22.24 -5.41
N LYS A 2 -17.04 -22.58 -4.63
CA LYS A 2 -17.10 -22.50 -3.15
C LYS A 2 -17.32 -21.04 -2.70
N LYS A 3 -18.15 -20.81 -1.67
CA LYS A 3 -18.46 -19.47 -1.12
C LYS A 3 -17.20 -18.65 -0.76
N GLU A 4 -16.13 -19.33 -0.37
CA GLU A 4 -14.86 -18.69 0.01
C GLU A 4 -14.09 -18.13 -1.20
N THR A 5 -14.03 -18.88 -2.31
CA THR A 5 -13.43 -18.43 -3.57
C THR A 5 -14.12 -17.18 -4.10
N VAL A 6 -15.45 -17.13 -4.02
CA VAL A 6 -16.25 -15.95 -4.43
C VAL A 6 -15.82 -14.71 -3.63
N LYS A 7 -15.67 -14.82 -2.31
CA LYS A 7 -15.25 -13.69 -1.46
C LYS A 7 -13.85 -13.19 -1.83
N ILE A 8 -12.92 -14.08 -2.15
CA ILE A 8 -11.58 -13.70 -2.59
C ILE A 8 -11.66 -12.95 -3.91
N ILE A 9 -12.38 -13.49 -4.90
CA ILE A 9 -12.56 -12.85 -6.21
C ILE A 9 -13.16 -11.45 -6.07
N ILE A 10 -14.19 -11.29 -5.23
CA ILE A 10 -14.82 -9.98 -4.99
C ILE A 10 -13.81 -8.96 -4.43
N LYS A 11 -12.95 -9.36 -3.47
CA LYS A 11 -11.91 -8.46 -2.93
C LYS A 11 -10.94 -7.99 -4.02
N TYR A 12 -10.47 -8.92 -4.85
CA TYR A 12 -9.56 -8.59 -5.97
C TYR A 12 -10.25 -7.70 -7.01
N ALA A 13 -11.51 -7.99 -7.35
CA ALA A 13 -12.27 -7.23 -8.32
C ALA A 13 -12.49 -5.79 -7.84
N ILE A 14 -12.97 -5.59 -6.61
CA ILE A 14 -13.23 -4.26 -6.06
C ILE A 14 -11.93 -3.42 -6.02
N ALA A 15 -10.84 -3.99 -5.51
CA ALA A 15 -9.58 -3.26 -5.42
C ALA A 15 -8.99 -2.93 -6.81
N SER A 16 -9.14 -3.82 -7.78
CA SER A 16 -8.71 -3.55 -9.16
C SER A 16 -9.55 -2.44 -9.80
N ILE A 17 -10.87 -2.44 -9.58
CA ILE A 17 -11.77 -1.39 -10.06
C ILE A 17 -11.37 -0.04 -9.46
N ILE A 18 -11.10 0.02 -8.15
CA ILE A 18 -10.66 1.25 -7.49
C ILE A 18 -9.35 1.75 -8.11
N ALA A 19 -8.36 0.88 -8.32
CA ALA A 19 -7.09 1.26 -8.96
C ALA A 19 -7.33 1.83 -10.38
N VAL A 20 -8.16 1.18 -11.19
CA VAL A 20 -8.52 1.66 -12.54
C VAL A 20 -9.24 3.01 -12.47
N CYS A 21 -10.18 3.19 -11.55
CA CYS A 21 -10.84 4.48 -11.35
C CYS A 21 -9.83 5.59 -11.01
N PHE A 22 -8.85 5.32 -10.13
CA PHE A 22 -7.80 6.29 -9.82
C PHE A 22 -6.94 6.67 -11.04
N VAL A 23 -6.60 5.70 -11.88
CA VAL A 23 -5.87 5.94 -13.14
C VAL A 23 -6.70 6.84 -14.05
N LEU A 24 -7.97 6.48 -14.30
CA LEU A 24 -8.86 7.24 -15.19
C LEU A 24 -9.12 8.66 -14.69
N LEU A 25 -9.28 8.83 -13.37
CA LEU A 25 -9.42 10.14 -12.74
C LEU A 25 -8.16 10.99 -12.96
N ASN A 26 -6.96 10.43 -12.73
CA ASN A 26 -5.72 11.16 -12.95
C ASN A 26 -5.54 11.57 -14.41
N LEU A 27 -5.81 10.68 -15.37
CA LEU A 27 -5.72 10.98 -16.80
C LEU A 27 -6.72 12.08 -17.22
N SER A 28 -7.95 12.02 -16.68
CA SER A 28 -8.98 13.02 -16.97
C SER A 28 -8.63 14.40 -16.41
N LEU A 29 -8.02 14.46 -15.21
CA LEU A 29 -7.57 15.70 -14.58
C LEU A 29 -6.38 16.35 -15.31
N ARG A 30 -5.63 15.58 -16.10
CA ARG A 30 -4.43 16.05 -16.83
C ARG A 30 -4.69 16.29 -18.32
N ASP A 31 -5.96 16.36 -18.73
CA ASP A 31 -6.37 16.57 -20.13
C ASP A 31 -5.71 15.59 -21.12
N PHE A 32 -5.42 14.36 -20.69
CA PHE A 32 -4.69 13.34 -21.48
C PHE A 32 -5.25 13.14 -22.90
N PHE A 33 -6.58 13.25 -23.06
CA PHE A 33 -7.25 13.07 -24.33
C PHE A 33 -7.04 14.23 -25.33
N LYS A 34 -6.63 15.40 -24.85
CA LYS A 34 -6.31 16.57 -25.67
C LYS A 34 -4.82 16.66 -26.00
N GLU A 35 -3.98 15.97 -25.24
CA GLU A 35 -2.54 15.96 -25.48
C GLU A 35 -2.23 15.34 -26.85
N THR A 36 -1.26 15.91 -27.57
CA THR A 36 -0.83 15.43 -28.88
C THR A 36 0.61 14.93 -28.86
N GLU A 37 1.42 15.44 -27.92
CA GLU A 37 2.80 15.02 -27.77
C GLU A 37 2.87 13.60 -27.16
N LEU A 38 3.51 12.69 -27.89
CA LEU A 38 3.56 11.27 -27.53
C LEU A 38 4.37 11.04 -26.25
N LYS A 39 5.43 11.82 -26.06
CA LYS A 39 6.25 11.82 -24.84
C LYS A 39 5.42 12.21 -23.62
N GLU A 40 4.65 13.29 -23.72
CA GLU A 40 3.77 13.75 -22.63
C GLU A 40 2.69 12.72 -22.29
N LYS A 41 2.12 12.03 -23.29
CA LYS A 41 1.20 10.92 -23.05
C LYS A 41 1.82 9.79 -22.22
N TYR A 42 3.05 9.37 -22.55
CA TYR A 42 3.72 8.33 -21.77
C TYR A 42 4.05 8.79 -20.35
N ARG A 43 4.42 10.05 -20.15
CA ARG A 43 4.60 10.62 -18.81
C ARG A 43 3.31 10.56 -18.00
N MET A 44 2.20 11.02 -18.57
CA MET A 44 0.89 11.02 -17.91
C MET A 44 0.41 9.60 -17.57
N LEU A 45 0.62 8.63 -18.47
CA LEU A 45 0.31 7.22 -18.20
C LEU A 45 1.20 6.66 -17.10
N ALA A 46 2.52 6.86 -17.18
CA ALA A 46 3.46 6.41 -16.17
C ALA A 46 3.07 6.88 -14.76
N ASP A 47 2.82 8.19 -14.59
CA ASP A 47 2.38 8.77 -13.32
C ASP A 47 1.04 8.17 -12.85
N SER A 48 0.07 8.09 -13.75
CA SER A 48 -1.30 7.67 -13.42
C SER A 48 -1.37 6.22 -12.95
N PHE A 49 -0.52 5.33 -13.46
CA PHE A 49 -0.40 3.94 -12.98
C PHE A 49 0.50 3.82 -11.76
N THR A 50 1.60 4.57 -11.70
CA THR A 50 2.60 4.46 -10.63
C THR A 50 2.03 4.90 -9.28
N ILE A 51 1.27 5.99 -9.22
CA ILE A 51 0.70 6.53 -7.97
C ILE A 51 -0.19 5.50 -7.26
N PRO A 52 -1.31 5.02 -7.84
CA PRO A 52 -2.17 4.04 -7.17
C PRO A 52 -1.48 2.70 -6.95
N GLY A 53 -0.61 2.27 -7.88
CA GLY A 53 0.18 1.05 -7.72
C GLY A 53 1.08 1.10 -6.49
N LEU A 54 1.86 2.17 -6.32
CA LEU A 54 2.75 2.35 -5.17
C LEU A 54 1.99 2.44 -3.87
N ILE A 55 0.85 3.15 -3.83
CA ILE A 55 0.00 3.20 -2.63
C ILE A 55 -0.39 1.78 -2.21
N TYR A 56 -0.81 0.94 -3.16
CA TYR A 56 -1.23 -0.44 -2.87
C TYR A 56 -0.06 -1.33 -2.42
N VAL A 57 1.10 -1.21 -3.08
CA VAL A 57 2.33 -1.91 -2.67
C VAL A 57 2.72 -1.52 -1.25
N LEU A 58 2.76 -0.22 -0.95
CA LEU A 58 3.18 0.28 0.36
C LEU A 58 2.20 -0.14 1.45
N LEU A 59 0.89 -0.10 1.21
CA LEU A 59 -0.11 -0.63 2.15
C LEU A 59 0.06 -2.13 2.37
N GLY A 60 0.30 -2.90 1.31
CA GLY A 60 0.57 -4.33 1.39
C GLY A 60 1.83 -4.64 2.21
N LEU A 61 2.93 -3.92 1.95
CA LEU A 61 4.18 -4.03 2.70
C LEU A 61 4.00 -3.62 4.17
N LEU A 62 3.25 -2.56 4.45
CA LEU A 62 2.96 -2.12 5.81
C LEU A 62 2.24 -3.20 6.62
N ILE A 63 1.26 -3.88 6.00
CA ILE A 63 0.55 -5.00 6.63
C ILE A 63 1.51 -6.18 6.88
N MET A 64 2.39 -6.50 5.91
CA MET A 64 3.40 -7.54 6.08
C MET A 64 4.38 -7.21 7.21
N LEU A 65 4.84 -5.97 7.31
CA LEU A 65 5.75 -5.50 8.37
C LEU A 65 5.08 -5.49 9.75
N THR A 66 3.81 -5.09 9.81
CA THR A 66 2.98 -5.19 11.02
C THR A 66 2.94 -6.63 11.52
N ASN A 67 2.63 -7.58 10.63
CA ASN A 67 2.53 -8.99 11.01
C ASN A 67 3.85 -9.64 11.43
N LYS A 68 5.00 -9.13 10.94
CA LYS A 68 6.32 -9.58 11.38
C LYS A 68 6.70 -9.03 12.77
N GLY A 69 5.94 -8.11 13.33
CA GLY A 69 6.22 -7.45 14.61
C GLY A 69 7.27 -6.35 14.53
N SER A 70 7.69 -5.95 13.32
CA SER A 70 8.68 -4.87 13.14
C SER A 70 8.14 -3.53 13.64
N LEU A 71 6.86 -3.24 13.37
CA LEU A 71 6.19 -2.03 13.86
C LEU A 71 5.83 -2.12 15.35
N ASP A 72 5.56 -3.32 15.86
CA ASP A 72 5.28 -3.53 17.29
C ASP A 72 6.53 -3.29 18.15
N ALA A 73 7.71 -3.68 17.66
CA ALA A 73 8.98 -3.37 18.32
C ALA A 73 9.20 -1.85 18.43
N LEU A 74 8.96 -1.11 17.35
CA LEU A 74 9.03 0.35 17.35
C LEU A 74 8.04 0.97 18.33
N GLY A 75 6.78 0.51 18.31
CA GLY A 75 5.74 0.98 19.24
C GLY A 75 6.09 0.72 20.70
N TYR A 76 6.66 -0.44 21.01
CA TYR A 76 7.15 -0.78 22.35
C TYR A 76 8.28 0.15 22.81
N MET A 77 9.28 0.39 21.95
CA MET A 77 10.40 1.27 22.25
C MET A 77 9.94 2.72 22.50
N VAL A 78 9.08 3.26 21.63
CA VAL A 78 8.51 4.61 21.81
C VAL A 78 7.69 4.70 23.09
N LYS A 79 6.82 3.71 23.37
CA LYS A 79 6.04 3.65 24.62
C LYS A 79 6.95 3.68 25.85
N ARG A 80 8.06 2.94 25.82
CA ARG A 80 9.03 2.88 26.92
C ARG A 80 9.80 4.20 27.08
N ALA A 81 10.23 4.81 25.97
CA ALA A 81 10.90 6.11 25.97
C ALA A 81 10.00 7.22 26.55
N VAL A 82 8.74 7.30 26.10
CA VAL A 82 7.77 8.28 26.64
C VAL A 82 7.55 8.08 28.14
N LYS A 83 7.42 6.82 28.60
CA LYS A 83 7.25 6.54 30.04
C LYS A 83 8.46 6.91 30.89
N MET A 84 9.68 6.83 30.34
CA MET A 84 10.89 7.29 31.04
C MET A 84 10.92 8.82 31.19
N LEU A 85 10.32 9.55 30.25
CA LEU A 85 10.27 11.01 30.27
C LEU A 85 9.14 11.58 31.16
N VAL A 86 8.11 10.78 31.47
CA VAL A 86 6.96 11.23 32.29
C VAL A 86 7.17 10.85 33.77
N PRO A 87 7.44 11.82 34.67
CA PRO A 87 7.87 11.55 36.05
C PRO A 87 6.81 10.90 36.95
N MET A 88 5.54 10.86 36.54
CA MET A 88 4.43 10.24 37.30
C MET A 88 3.88 8.97 36.65
N SER A 89 4.60 8.40 35.67
CA SER A 89 4.15 7.20 34.96
C SER A 89 4.34 5.94 35.81
N LYS A 90 3.28 5.12 35.96
CA LYS A 90 3.40 3.79 36.58
C LYS A 90 4.38 2.93 35.78
N LYS A 91 5.39 2.37 36.46
CA LYS A 91 6.28 1.35 35.88
C LYS A 91 5.43 0.19 35.37
N ASP A 92 5.55 -0.07 34.09
CA ASP A 92 4.88 -1.15 33.38
C ASP A 92 5.97 -2.17 33.08
N ASN A 93 5.94 -3.29 33.81
CA ASN A 93 6.94 -4.35 33.72
C ASN A 93 6.70 -5.28 32.51
N MET A 94 5.73 -4.94 31.66
CA MET A 94 5.40 -5.73 30.49
C MET A 94 6.62 -5.88 29.57
N THR A 95 7.00 -7.13 29.37
CA THR A 95 8.05 -7.53 28.43
C THR A 95 7.57 -7.35 26.99
N TYR A 96 8.52 -7.31 26.05
CA TYR A 96 8.16 -7.22 24.63
C TYR A 96 7.33 -8.44 24.17
N ALA A 97 7.59 -9.63 24.73
CA ALA A 97 6.84 -10.85 24.43
C ALA A 97 5.36 -10.68 24.80
N GLU A 98 5.08 -10.23 26.03
CA GLU A 98 3.71 -9.95 26.50
C GLU A 98 3.05 -8.83 25.69
N TYR A 99 3.81 -7.77 25.33
CA TYR A 99 3.29 -6.71 24.46
C TYR A 99 2.86 -7.25 23.09
N LYS A 100 3.65 -8.15 22.50
CA LYS A 100 3.35 -8.75 21.20
C LYS A 100 2.11 -9.65 21.26
N GLU A 101 1.91 -10.38 22.35
CA GLU A 101 0.70 -11.21 22.55
C GLU A 101 -0.59 -10.40 22.60
N THR A 102 -0.54 -9.14 23.05
CA THR A 102 -1.70 -8.25 23.03
C THR A 102 -2.09 -7.77 21.62
N LYS A 103 -1.23 -7.97 20.61
CA LYS A 103 -1.44 -7.50 19.25
C LYS A 103 -2.00 -8.60 18.36
N LYS A 104 -3.09 -8.30 17.66
CA LYS A 104 -3.68 -9.20 16.65
C LYS A 104 -3.06 -8.92 15.29
N GLY A 105 -2.62 -9.98 14.60
CA GLY A 105 -2.17 -9.92 13.21
C GLY A 105 -3.31 -9.52 12.27
N ILE A 106 -2.96 -8.80 11.20
CA ILE A 106 -3.88 -8.37 10.15
C ILE A 106 -3.75 -9.35 8.98
N HIS A 107 -4.76 -10.19 8.75
CA HIS A 107 -4.74 -11.20 7.70
C HIS A 107 -5.78 -10.94 6.61
N GLY A 108 -5.55 -11.51 5.41
CA GLY A 108 -6.50 -11.45 4.31
C GLY A 108 -6.45 -10.19 3.43
N TYR A 109 -5.39 -9.38 3.57
CA TYR A 109 -5.16 -8.15 2.79
C TYR A 109 -3.95 -8.23 1.84
N GLY A 110 -3.29 -9.40 1.74
CA GLY A 110 -2.15 -9.60 0.84
C GLY A 110 -2.45 -9.31 -0.64
N PHE A 111 -3.73 -9.38 -1.04
CA PHE A 111 -4.17 -9.03 -2.39
C PHE A 111 -3.81 -7.59 -2.78
N LEU A 112 -3.74 -6.65 -1.83
CA LEU A 112 -3.36 -5.26 -2.10
C LEU A 112 -1.95 -5.19 -2.65
N PHE A 113 -1.01 -5.95 -2.09
CA PHE A 113 0.37 -6.00 -2.56
C PHE A 113 0.44 -6.52 -4.00
N TYR A 114 -0.26 -7.62 -4.31
CA TYR A 114 -0.23 -8.21 -5.65
C TYR A 114 -0.85 -7.28 -6.70
N ILE A 115 -2.01 -6.69 -6.42
CA ILE A 115 -2.64 -5.73 -7.33
C ILE A 115 -1.73 -4.51 -7.53
N GLY A 116 -1.21 -3.95 -6.44
CA GLY A 116 -0.27 -2.84 -6.48
C GLY A 116 0.96 -3.15 -7.32
N ALA A 117 1.57 -4.31 -7.13
CA ALA A 117 2.76 -4.72 -7.87
C ALA A 117 2.49 -4.82 -9.38
N VAL A 118 1.35 -5.39 -9.78
CA VAL A 118 0.95 -5.46 -11.20
C VAL A 118 0.72 -4.06 -11.78
N VAL A 119 -0.02 -3.20 -11.06
CA VAL A 119 -0.33 -1.83 -11.51
C VAL A 119 0.94 -0.98 -11.59
N THR A 120 1.84 -1.07 -10.61
CA THR A 120 3.16 -0.41 -10.64
C THR A 120 4.02 -0.93 -11.77
N ALA A 121 4.02 -2.24 -12.05
CA ALA A 121 4.78 -2.80 -13.17
C ALA A 121 4.34 -2.18 -14.51
N VAL A 122 3.02 -1.97 -14.71
CA VAL A 122 2.51 -1.26 -15.89
C VAL A 122 3.01 0.19 -15.92
N GLY A 123 3.02 0.90 -14.78
CA GLY A 123 3.59 2.24 -14.68
C GLY A 123 5.09 2.30 -15.02
N ILE A 124 5.86 1.31 -14.59
CA ILE A 124 7.29 1.17 -14.93
C ILE A 124 7.47 0.96 -16.44
N VAL A 125 6.65 0.14 -17.07
CA VAL A 125 6.69 -0.04 -18.54
C VAL A 125 6.47 1.29 -19.26
N PHE A 126 5.47 2.07 -18.86
CA PHE A 126 5.26 3.40 -19.44
C PHE A 126 6.39 4.39 -19.12
N THR A 127 7.00 4.27 -17.95
CA THR A 127 8.20 5.07 -17.59
C THR A 127 9.36 4.76 -18.54
N ILE A 128 9.59 3.48 -18.85
CA ILE A 128 10.63 3.09 -19.81
C ILE A 128 10.32 3.66 -21.20
N LEU A 129 9.07 3.53 -21.66
CA LEU A 129 8.64 4.07 -22.95
C LEU A 129 8.81 5.61 -23.01
N PHE A 130 8.53 6.32 -21.91
CA PHE A 130 8.76 7.77 -21.81
C PHE A 130 10.22 8.17 -22.02
N TYR A 131 11.19 7.38 -21.55
CA TYR A 131 12.61 7.67 -21.74
C TYR A 131 13.14 7.24 -23.12
N GLN A 132 12.40 6.41 -23.86
CA GLN A 132 12.78 5.95 -25.20
C GLN A 132 12.29 6.87 -26.33
N VAL A 133 11.37 7.79 -26.04
CA VAL A 133 10.80 8.78 -26.97
C VAL A 133 11.37 10.16 -26.72
#